data_AF-J9EJA1-F1
#
_entry.id   AF-J9EJA1-F1
#
_cell.length_a   1.000
_cell.length_b   1.000
_cell.length_c   1.000
_cell.angle_alpha   90.00
_cell.angle_beta   90.00
_cell.angle_gamma   90.00
#
_symmetry.space_group_name_H-M   'P 1'
#
loop_
_entity.id
_entity.type
_entity.pdbx_description
1 polymer ?
#
loop_
_entity_poly.entity_id
_entity_poly.type
_entity_poly.pdbx_seq_one_letter_code
_entity_poly.pdbx_strand_id
1 'polypeptide(L)'
;MTESDSMRGGISMKLTKANNSLYITKLLLSDRAIFKCIASNRYGKSYDDVQVIVKTGLTGVINKVNGIVNGRRIKRETVLINVKPKMEGTLAKIILGYIVIASPQLAFNPNQENSLVNVEFHRVIDYRFESGETIRVYQKGFGINDEYAQFEMIFNGQLPHFHNESYSWIDQAKEEMIEQEPGIIRGNGFAILHISNYANIPF
;
A
#
# COMPACT_ATOMS: atom_id res chain seq x y z
N MET A 1 31.98 -12.80 -32.84
CA MET A 1 31.53 -13.61 -31.67
C MET A 1 32.09 -12.92 -30.45
N THR A 2 31.30 -12.27 -29.60
CA THR A 2 30.50 -12.91 -28.52
C THR A 2 29.30 -12.03 -28.10
N GLU A 3 28.18 -12.68 -27.76
CA GLU A 3 27.05 -12.12 -26.99
C GLU A 3 27.36 -12.28 -25.51
N SER A 4 27.00 -11.30 -24.68
CA SER A 4 27.13 -11.38 -23.22
C SER A 4 25.75 -11.27 -22.60
N ASP A 5 25.14 -12.42 -22.36
CA ASP A 5 23.90 -12.52 -21.57
C ASP A 5 24.27 -12.66 -20.10
N SER A 6 23.73 -11.77 -19.27
CA SER A 6 23.75 -11.92 -17.82
C SER A 6 22.38 -12.42 -17.38
N MET A 7 22.27 -13.72 -17.10
CA MET A 7 21.08 -14.30 -16.49
C MET A 7 21.22 -14.31 -14.96
N ARG A 8 20.49 -13.42 -14.28
CA ARG A 8 20.08 -13.63 -12.88
C ARG A 8 18.57 -13.72 -12.86
N GLY A 9 18.04 -14.87 -12.43
CA GLY A 9 16.62 -15.02 -12.05
C GLY A 9 15.58 -14.86 -13.17
N GLY A 10 15.80 -15.42 -14.37
CA GLY A 10 14.75 -15.49 -15.42
C GLY A 10 14.48 -14.20 -16.20
N ILE A 11 15.25 -13.13 -15.95
CA ILE A 11 15.19 -11.87 -16.68
C ILE A 11 16.14 -11.93 -17.90
N SER A 12 15.67 -11.48 -19.07
CA SER A 12 16.53 -11.25 -20.24
C SER A 12 16.74 -9.75 -20.42
N MET A 13 17.91 -9.28 -19.97
CA MET A 13 18.43 -7.95 -20.27
C MET A 13 19.32 -8.05 -21.50
N LYS A 14 18.92 -7.42 -22.60
CA LYS A 14 19.69 -7.43 -23.84
C LYS A 14 20.20 -6.04 -24.17
N LEU A 15 21.52 -5.91 -24.28
CA LEU A 15 22.18 -4.74 -24.85
C LEU A 15 22.08 -4.79 -26.37
N THR A 16 21.42 -3.80 -26.98
CA THR A 16 21.39 -3.68 -28.43
C THR A 16 22.66 -2.99 -28.92
N LYS A 17 23.53 -3.78 -29.57
CA LYS A 17 24.85 -3.33 -30.08
C LYS A 17 24.78 -2.16 -31.06
N ALA A 18 23.63 -1.92 -31.70
CA ALA A 18 23.48 -0.87 -32.70
C ALA A 18 23.45 0.55 -32.10
N ASN A 19 23.08 0.73 -30.83
CA ASN A 19 22.86 2.06 -30.24
C ASN A 19 23.07 2.13 -28.71
N ASN A 20 23.69 1.13 -28.10
CA ASN A 20 23.89 1.05 -26.64
C ASN A 20 22.59 1.19 -25.83
N SER A 21 21.44 0.89 -26.43
CA SER A 21 20.17 0.86 -25.71
C SER A 21 20.04 -0.42 -24.89
N LEU A 22 19.41 -0.30 -23.72
CA LEU A 22 19.06 -1.42 -22.87
C LEU A 22 17.61 -1.82 -23.15
N TYR A 23 17.42 -3.07 -23.57
CA TYR A 23 16.09 -3.66 -23.71
C TYR A 23 15.85 -4.67 -22.59
N ILE A 24 14.85 -4.39 -21.75
CA ILE A 24 14.43 -5.26 -20.64
C ILE A 24 13.10 -5.88 -21.05
N THR A 25 13.04 -7.21 -21.09
CA THR A 25 11.79 -7.94 -21.33
C THR A 25 11.29 -8.56 -20.04
N LYS A 26 9.96 -8.65 -19.88
CA LYS A 26 9.30 -9.23 -18.70
C LYS A 26 9.71 -8.54 -17.39
N LEU A 27 9.40 -7.23 -17.27
CA LEU A 27 9.69 -6.44 -16.08
C LEU A 27 9.13 -7.07 -14.79
N LEU A 28 9.99 -7.20 -13.78
CA LEU A 28 9.64 -7.61 -12.43
C LEU A 28 9.68 -6.41 -11.48
N LEU A 29 9.02 -6.50 -10.32
CA LEU A 29 9.06 -5.43 -9.32
C LEU A 29 10.48 -5.16 -8.79
N SER A 30 11.34 -6.18 -8.79
CA SER A 30 12.77 -6.07 -8.47
C SER A 30 13.55 -5.19 -9.45
N ASP A 31 13.02 -4.93 -10.65
CA ASP A 31 13.67 -4.10 -11.67
C ASP A 31 13.46 -2.61 -11.44
N ARG A 32 12.77 -2.24 -10.36
CA ARG A 32 12.68 -0.86 -9.87
C ARG A 32 14.06 -0.40 -9.41
N ALA A 33 14.78 0.26 -10.31
CA ALA A 33 16.13 0.74 -10.07
C ALA A 33 16.45 2.01 -10.88
N ILE A 34 17.60 2.61 -10.60
CA ILE A 34 18.20 3.63 -11.45
C ILE A 34 19.20 2.91 -12.36
N PHE A 35 18.94 2.95 -13.67
CA PHE A 35 19.85 2.43 -14.67
C PHE A 35 20.76 3.55 -15.14
N LYS A 36 22.07 3.32 -15.07
CA LYS A 36 23.09 4.30 -15.46
C LYS A 36 23.81 3.82 -16.71
N CYS A 37 23.74 4.63 -17.76
CA CYS A 37 24.60 4.49 -18.94
C CYS A 37 25.94 5.19 -18.66
N ILE A 38 27.04 4.50 -18.96
CA ILE A 38 28.39 5.03 -18.76
C ILE A 38 29.15 4.93 -20.08
N ALA A 39 29.40 6.07 -20.73
CA ALA A 39 30.27 6.16 -21.88
C ALA A 39 31.68 6.55 -21.40
N SER A 40 32.71 5.80 -21.79
CA SER A 40 34.10 6.06 -21.42
C SER A 40 35.00 6.03 -22.64
N ASN A 41 35.92 6.99 -22.72
CA ASN A 41 37.04 6.95 -23.66
C ASN A 41 38.33 7.35 -22.92
N ARG A 42 39.46 7.47 -23.65
CA ARG A 42 40.76 7.86 -23.07
C ARG A 42 40.80 9.26 -22.47
N TYR A 43 39.82 10.11 -22.78
CA TYR A 43 39.74 11.50 -22.35
C TYR A 43 38.80 11.72 -21.17
N GLY A 44 37.98 10.73 -20.81
CA GLY A 44 37.07 10.84 -19.67
C GLY A 44 35.85 9.92 -19.77
N LYS A 45 34.90 10.19 -18.87
CA LYS A 45 33.63 9.46 -18.75
C LYS A 45 32.45 10.43 -18.82
N SER A 46 31.38 10.00 -19.45
CA SER A 46 30.07 10.67 -19.43
C SER A 46 29.03 9.69 -18.90
N TYR A 47 28.03 10.23 -18.20
CA TYR A 47 27.00 9.45 -17.52
C TYR A 47 25.62 10.00 -17.89
N ASP A 48 24.68 9.08 -18.07
CA ASP A 48 23.25 9.39 -18.17
C ASP A 48 22.49 8.37 -17.31
N ASP A 49 21.41 8.80 -16.65
CA ASP A 49 20.64 7.96 -15.76
C ASP A 49 19.13 8.02 -16.02
N VAL A 50 18.51 6.85 -15.93
CA VAL A 50 17.07 6.69 -16.11
C VAL A 50 16.53 5.97 -14.89
N GLN A 51 15.60 6.62 -14.18
CA GLN A 51 14.86 5.97 -13.11
C GLN A 51 13.73 5.12 -13.72
N VAL A 52 13.83 3.80 -13.59
CA VAL A 52 12.78 2.87 -13.99
C VAL A 52 11.89 2.58 -12.78
N ILE A 53 10.61 2.89 -12.92
CA ILE A 53 9.59 2.57 -11.92
C ILE A 53 8.70 1.50 -12.51
N VAL A 54 8.84 0.27 -12.04
CA VAL A 54 7.91 -0.82 -12.36
C VAL A 54 6.74 -0.72 -11.38
N LYS A 55 5.52 -0.58 -11.93
CA LYS A 55 4.28 -0.58 -11.15
C LYS A 55 3.52 -1.87 -11.42
N THR A 56 2.88 -2.44 -10.40
CA THR A 56 1.81 -3.41 -10.61
C THR A 56 0.64 -2.70 -11.27
N GLY A 57 -0.17 -3.41 -12.08
CA GLY A 57 -1.25 -2.87 -12.93
C GLY A 57 -2.44 -2.23 -12.21
N LEU A 58 -2.26 -1.78 -10.97
CA LEU A 58 -3.22 -1.03 -10.18
C LEU A 58 -2.84 0.45 -10.19
N THR A 59 -3.58 1.24 -10.95
CA THR A 59 -3.45 2.70 -10.99
C THR A 59 -3.96 3.34 -9.70
N GLY A 60 -4.93 2.71 -9.04
CA GLY A 60 -5.39 3.12 -7.71
C GLY A 60 -6.51 2.24 -7.17
N VAL A 61 -7.07 2.69 -6.06
CA VAL A 61 -8.22 2.04 -5.41
C VAL A 61 -9.40 2.99 -5.42
N ILE A 62 -10.57 2.48 -5.85
CA ILE A 62 -11.85 3.14 -5.72
C ILE A 62 -12.58 2.53 -4.53
N ASN A 63 -12.82 3.36 -3.52
CA ASN A 63 -13.47 2.92 -2.28
C ASN A 63 -14.79 3.67 -2.04
N LYS A 64 -15.88 2.92 -1.85
CA LYS A 64 -17.17 3.41 -1.36
C LYS A 64 -17.21 3.26 0.16
N VAL A 65 -17.26 4.40 0.87
CA VAL A 65 -17.25 4.41 2.34
C VAL A 65 -18.61 4.80 2.87
N ASN A 66 -19.20 3.94 3.70
CA ASN A 66 -20.49 4.13 4.33
C ASN A 66 -20.41 3.77 5.82
N GLY A 67 -21.43 4.15 6.59
CA GLY A 67 -21.60 3.63 7.95
C GLY A 67 -22.01 4.67 8.98
N ILE A 68 -21.81 4.32 10.25
CA ILE A 68 -22.10 5.16 11.41
C ILE A 68 -20.86 5.19 12.30
N VAL A 69 -20.35 6.40 12.55
CA VAL A 69 -19.20 6.65 13.42
C VAL A 69 -19.57 7.74 14.39
N ASN A 70 -19.37 7.50 15.69
CA ASN A 70 -19.74 8.43 16.76
C ASN A 70 -21.21 8.88 16.68
N GLY A 71 -22.11 7.94 16.35
CA GLY A 71 -23.54 8.20 16.16
C GLY A 71 -23.89 9.03 14.91
N ARG A 72 -22.91 9.40 14.08
CA ARG A 72 -23.11 10.19 12.86
C ARG A 72 -22.98 9.30 11.63
N ARG A 73 -23.91 9.44 10.69
CA ARG A 73 -23.83 8.75 9.41
C ARG A 73 -22.71 9.33 8.57
N ILE A 74 -21.89 8.45 8.00
CA ILE A 74 -20.88 8.80 7.01
C ILE A 74 -21.26 8.17 5.66
N LYS A 75 -21.07 8.93 4.57
CA LYS A 75 -21.23 8.46 3.19
C LYS A 75 -20.23 9.21 2.31
N ARG A 76 -19.38 8.48 1.59
CA ARG A 76 -18.49 9.01 0.56
C ARG A 76 -18.49 8.05 -0.62
N GLU A 77 -18.86 8.58 -1.79
CA GLU A 77 -19.17 7.75 -2.95
C GLU A 77 -17.93 7.26 -3.71
N THR A 78 -16.79 7.95 -3.63
CA THR A 78 -15.52 7.48 -4.20
C THR A 78 -14.34 8.16 -3.52
N VAL A 79 -13.52 7.39 -2.80
CA VAL A 79 -12.18 7.81 -2.38
C VAL A 79 -11.17 7.16 -3.33
N LEU A 80 -10.52 7.96 -4.17
CA LEU A 80 -9.37 7.52 -4.95
C LEU A 80 -8.14 7.58 -4.04
N ILE A 81 -7.55 6.43 -3.73
CA ILE A 81 -6.33 6.36 -2.93
C ILE A 81 -5.15 6.04 -3.85
N ASN A 82 -4.24 7.00 -3.97
CA ASN A 82 -2.92 6.74 -4.55
C ASN A 82 -2.03 6.03 -3.52
N VAL A 83 -1.28 5.03 -3.98
CA VAL A 83 -0.41 4.13 -3.18
C VAL A 83 0.68 4.86 -2.36
N LYS A 84 0.80 6.18 -2.48
CA LYS A 84 1.63 7.03 -1.61
C LYS A 84 0.76 7.98 -0.79
N PRO A 85 0.21 7.55 0.35
CA PRO A 85 -0.54 8.45 1.20
C PRO A 85 0.38 9.26 2.11
N LYS A 86 0.15 10.57 2.15
CA LYS A 86 0.57 11.45 3.24
C LYS A 86 -0.72 11.89 3.94
N MET A 87 -0.93 11.47 5.19
CA MET A 87 -2.16 11.81 5.94
C MET A 87 -1.91 12.97 6.88
N GLU A 88 -2.60 14.08 6.67
CA GLU A 88 -2.62 15.25 7.55
C GLU A 88 -4.08 15.70 7.71
N GLY A 89 -4.56 15.92 8.94
CA GLY A 89 -5.95 16.35 9.19
C GLY A 89 -6.45 16.12 10.62
N THR A 90 -7.73 16.39 10.86
CA THR A 90 -8.40 16.13 12.15
C THR A 90 -8.33 14.64 12.52
N LEU A 91 -8.15 14.30 13.80
CA LEU A 91 -7.90 12.93 14.28
C LEU A 91 -8.83 11.84 13.70
N ALA A 92 -10.15 12.07 13.74
CA ALA A 92 -11.12 11.11 13.19
C ALA A 92 -10.89 10.85 11.69
N LYS A 93 -10.46 11.86 10.93
CA LYS A 93 -10.11 11.69 9.51
C LYS A 93 -8.80 10.94 9.33
N ILE A 94 -7.85 11.04 10.25
CA ILE A 94 -6.59 10.27 10.20
C ILE A 94 -6.87 8.80 10.51
N ILE A 95 -7.59 8.50 11.59
CA ILE A 95 -7.95 7.13 11.94
C ILE A 95 -8.77 6.49 10.81
N LEU A 96 -9.81 7.17 10.33
CA LEU A 96 -10.59 6.67 9.19
C LEU A 96 -9.73 6.56 7.94
N GLY A 97 -8.87 7.54 7.66
CA GLY A 97 -7.94 7.50 6.53
C GLY A 97 -7.06 6.25 6.57
N TYR A 98 -6.44 5.97 7.72
CA TYR A 98 -5.59 4.79 7.91
C TYR A 98 -6.36 3.50 7.71
N ILE A 99 -7.53 3.36 8.33
CA ILE A 99 -8.36 2.16 8.18
C ILE A 99 -8.78 1.96 6.71
N VAL A 100 -9.06 3.05 5.99
CA VAL A 100 -9.40 2.98 4.55
C VAL A 100 -8.19 2.53 3.71
N ILE A 101 -6.96 2.85 4.12
CA ILE A 101 -5.72 2.47 3.42
C ILE A 101 -5.22 1.08 3.79
N ALA A 102 -5.55 0.58 4.98
CA ALA A 102 -5.15 -0.73 5.49
C ALA A 102 -5.80 -1.91 4.73
N SER A 103 -5.81 -1.85 3.40
CA SER A 103 -6.13 -2.96 2.50
C SER A 103 -4.93 -3.89 2.41
N PRO A 104 -5.10 -5.22 2.58
CA PRO A 104 -4.01 -6.18 2.44
C PRO A 104 -3.33 -6.13 1.07
N GLN A 105 -4.03 -5.65 0.04
CA GLN A 105 -3.49 -5.45 -1.31
C GLN A 105 -2.51 -4.28 -1.41
N LEU A 106 -2.63 -3.31 -0.51
CA LEU A 106 -1.78 -2.13 -0.45
C LEU A 106 -0.71 -2.24 0.64
N ALA A 107 -0.78 -3.28 1.48
CA ALA A 107 0.20 -3.55 2.52
C ALA A 107 1.53 -3.96 1.85
N PHE A 108 2.56 -3.15 2.04
CA PHE A 108 3.89 -3.46 1.53
C PHE A 108 4.52 -4.56 2.41
N ASN A 109 4.70 -5.75 1.85
CA ASN A 109 5.50 -6.81 2.46
C ASN A 109 6.77 -7.04 1.61
N PRO A 110 7.95 -6.62 2.08
CA PRO A 110 9.20 -6.75 1.31
C PRO A 110 9.62 -8.21 1.09
N ASN A 111 9.08 -9.16 1.86
CA ASN A 111 9.44 -10.58 1.82
C ASN A 111 8.40 -11.43 1.07
N GLN A 112 7.40 -10.80 0.43
CA GLN A 112 6.29 -11.50 -0.22
C GLN A 112 6.38 -11.32 -1.73
N GLU A 113 6.57 -12.41 -2.47
CA GLU A 113 6.63 -12.37 -3.94
C GLU A 113 5.26 -12.05 -4.58
N ASN A 114 4.15 -12.46 -3.94
CA ASN A 114 2.77 -12.23 -4.38
C ASN A 114 1.88 -11.83 -3.19
N SER A 115 0.89 -10.94 -3.38
CA SER A 115 -0.14 -10.67 -2.36
C SER A 115 -0.85 -11.97 -1.96
N LEU A 116 -0.96 -12.27 -0.66
CA LEU A 116 -1.67 -13.45 -0.12
C LEU A 116 -3.19 -13.33 -0.27
N VAL A 117 -3.68 -12.13 -0.60
CA VAL A 117 -5.10 -11.83 -0.64
C VAL A 117 -5.50 -11.64 -2.10
N ASN A 118 -6.68 -12.12 -2.49
CA ASN A 118 -7.28 -11.81 -3.79
C ASN A 118 -7.95 -10.42 -3.73
N VAL A 119 -8.05 -9.70 -4.84
CA VAL A 119 -8.77 -8.43 -4.92
C VAL A 119 -10.28 -8.59 -4.71
N GLU A 120 -10.79 -9.81 -4.88
CA GLU A 120 -12.10 -10.24 -4.40
C GLU A 120 -11.97 -10.89 -3.03
N PHE A 121 -12.61 -10.29 -2.02
CA PHE A 121 -12.55 -10.79 -0.65
C PHE A 121 -13.66 -10.24 0.23
N HIS A 122 -13.82 -10.88 1.39
CA HIS A 122 -14.62 -10.38 2.50
C HIS A 122 -13.72 -10.31 3.74
N ARG A 123 -13.66 -9.14 4.37
CA ARG A 123 -12.86 -8.92 5.58
C ARG A 123 -13.70 -8.21 6.64
N VAL A 124 -13.55 -8.66 7.87
CA VAL A 124 -14.10 -7.99 9.06
C VAL A 124 -12.93 -7.66 9.96
N ILE A 125 -12.86 -6.41 10.40
CA ILE A 125 -11.79 -5.91 11.27
C ILE A 125 -12.44 -5.26 12.48
N ASP A 126 -11.97 -5.63 13.67
CA ASP A 126 -12.36 -5.03 14.92
C ASP A 126 -11.16 -4.26 15.49
N TYR A 127 -11.25 -2.93 15.50
CA TYR A 127 -10.28 -2.08 16.18
C TYR A 127 -10.76 -1.78 17.59
N ARG A 128 -9.84 -1.91 18.55
CA ARG A 128 -10.10 -1.66 19.96
C ARG A 128 -9.07 -0.68 20.50
N PHE A 129 -9.53 0.51 20.86
CA PHE A 129 -8.66 1.54 21.41
C PHE A 129 -8.47 1.30 22.91
N GLU A 130 -7.29 1.65 23.44
CA GLU A 130 -7.03 1.57 24.89
C GLU A 130 -8.00 2.40 25.73
N SER A 131 -8.53 3.49 25.17
CA SER A 131 -9.57 4.33 25.79
C SER A 131 -10.93 3.64 25.95
N GLY A 132 -11.12 2.47 25.33
CA GLY A 132 -12.29 1.59 25.51
C GLY A 132 -13.28 1.62 24.35
N GLU A 133 -13.21 2.63 23.47
CA GLU A 133 -14.00 2.67 22.25
C GLU A 133 -13.61 1.54 21.28
N THR A 134 -14.57 1.16 20.44
CA THR A 134 -14.38 0.11 19.43
C THR A 134 -15.01 0.53 18.12
N ILE A 135 -14.36 0.16 17.02
CA ILE A 135 -14.90 0.35 15.68
C ILE A 135 -14.74 -0.95 14.88
N ARG A 136 -15.87 -1.42 14.33
CA ARG A 136 -15.90 -2.53 13.40
C ARG A 136 -15.93 -2.01 11.98
N VAL A 137 -15.14 -2.63 11.12
CA VAL A 137 -15.11 -2.32 9.69
C VAL A 137 -15.37 -3.59 8.90
N TYR A 138 -16.42 -3.56 8.10
CA TYR A 138 -16.67 -4.55 7.05
C TYR A 138 -16.07 -4.02 5.77
N GLN A 139 -15.19 -4.81 5.16
CA GLN A 139 -14.57 -4.48 3.88
C GLN A 139 -14.86 -5.59 2.88
N LYS A 140 -15.38 -5.21 1.70
CA LYS A 140 -15.61 -6.13 0.59
C LYS A 140 -14.82 -5.69 -0.62
N GLY A 141 -14.08 -6.63 -1.20
CA GLY A 141 -13.43 -6.46 -2.50
C GLY A 141 -14.23 -7.06 -3.63
N PHE A 142 -14.39 -6.30 -4.70
CA PHE A 142 -15.13 -6.68 -5.91
C PHE A 142 -14.21 -6.99 -7.09
N GLY A 143 -12.90 -7.09 -6.86
CA GLY A 143 -11.93 -7.32 -7.92
C GLY A 143 -11.40 -6.04 -8.55
N ILE A 144 -10.85 -6.18 -9.75
CA ILE A 144 -10.28 -5.11 -10.55
C ILE A 144 -11.26 -4.78 -11.68
N ASN A 145 -11.54 -3.50 -11.88
CA ASN A 145 -12.21 -2.97 -13.05
C ASN A 145 -11.25 -2.01 -13.78
N ASP A 146 -10.92 -2.33 -15.03
CA ASP A 146 -9.83 -1.70 -15.79
C ASP A 146 -8.49 -1.75 -15.03
N GLU A 147 -8.05 -0.63 -14.47
CA GLU A 147 -6.81 -0.49 -13.70
C GLU A 147 -7.07 -0.17 -12.20
N TYR A 148 -8.32 -0.27 -11.75
CA TYR A 148 -8.73 0.12 -10.40
C TYR A 148 -9.30 -1.05 -9.60
N ALA A 149 -8.77 -1.30 -8.41
CA ALA A 149 -9.41 -2.19 -7.46
C ALA A 149 -10.63 -1.51 -6.84
N GLN A 150 -11.73 -2.24 -6.77
CA GLN A 150 -13.02 -1.75 -6.28
C GLN A 150 -13.30 -2.31 -4.89
N PHE A 151 -13.46 -1.41 -3.91
CA PHE A 151 -13.77 -1.78 -2.54
C PHE A 151 -15.03 -1.06 -2.02
N GLU A 152 -15.72 -1.73 -1.10
CA GLU A 152 -16.71 -1.10 -0.23
C GLU A 152 -16.29 -1.30 1.23
N MET A 153 -16.44 -0.24 2.01
CA MET A 153 -16.20 -0.25 3.45
C MET A 153 -17.40 0.28 4.21
N ILE A 154 -17.82 -0.48 5.23
CA ILE A 154 -18.90 -0.11 6.13
C ILE A 154 -18.35 -0.02 7.55
N PHE A 155 -18.38 1.18 8.11
CA PHE A 155 -17.91 1.49 9.45
C PHE A 155 -19.07 1.43 10.46
N ASN A 156 -18.84 0.82 11.62
CA ASN A 156 -19.79 0.87 12.72
C ASN A 156 -19.05 0.92 14.05
N GLY A 157 -19.25 2.00 14.81
CA GLY A 157 -18.75 2.08 16.18
C GLY A 157 -18.40 3.49 16.62
N GLN A 158 -17.48 3.54 17.58
CA GLN A 158 -17.02 4.76 18.23
C GLN A 158 -15.50 4.90 18.03
N LEU A 159 -15.07 6.13 17.77
CA LEU A 159 -13.69 6.58 17.79
C LEU A 159 -13.48 7.46 19.02
N PRO A 160 -12.32 7.38 19.67
CA PRO A 160 -12.06 8.17 20.85
C PRO A 160 -12.10 9.67 20.57
N HIS A 161 -12.60 10.43 21.54
CA HIS A 161 -12.78 11.87 21.43
C HIS A 161 -11.60 12.63 22.05
N PHE A 162 -11.07 13.61 21.32
CA PHE A 162 -9.97 14.45 21.79
C PHE A 162 -10.29 15.91 21.58
N HIS A 163 -9.92 16.72 22.57
CA HIS A 163 -10.17 18.16 22.58
C HIS A 163 -9.18 18.96 21.72
N ASN A 164 -8.12 18.35 21.19
CA ASN A 164 -7.03 19.06 20.55
C ASN A 164 -6.85 18.63 19.08
N GLU A 165 -6.95 19.59 18.15
CA GLU A 165 -6.73 19.39 16.70
C GLU A 165 -5.24 19.37 16.33
N SER A 166 -4.41 18.80 17.20
CA SER A 166 -2.97 18.74 17.01
C SER A 166 -2.60 17.74 15.90
N TYR A 167 -1.47 18.00 15.23
CA TYR A 167 -0.89 17.09 14.24
C TYR A 167 -0.79 15.67 14.81
N SER A 168 -1.35 14.70 14.09
CA SER A 168 -1.40 13.30 14.50
C SER A 168 -0.91 12.40 13.37
N TRP A 169 -0.31 11.27 13.68
CA TRP A 169 0.14 10.27 12.70
C TRP A 169 0.06 8.88 13.30
N ILE A 170 0.14 7.85 12.44
CA ILE A 170 0.15 6.45 12.89
C ILE A 170 1.53 5.87 12.60
N ASP A 171 2.08 5.17 13.57
CA ASP A 171 3.32 4.41 13.43
C ASP A 171 3.14 2.96 13.94
N GLN A 172 4.20 2.15 13.78
CA GLN A 172 4.29 0.77 14.28
C GLN A 172 3.15 -0.16 13.86
N ALA A 173 2.41 0.22 12.81
CA ALA A 173 1.38 -0.59 12.17
C ALA A 173 1.98 -1.92 11.69
N LYS A 174 1.67 -2.99 12.42
CA LYS A 174 2.10 -4.34 12.11
C LYS A 174 0.90 -5.27 12.25
N GLU A 175 0.69 -6.13 11.26
CA GLU A 175 -0.32 -7.17 11.29
C GLU A 175 0.34 -8.51 10.98
N GLU A 176 0.14 -9.47 11.86
CA GLU A 176 0.49 -10.87 11.61
C GLU A 176 -0.73 -11.57 11.02
N MET A 177 -0.56 -12.18 9.85
CA MET A 177 -1.63 -12.83 9.09
C MET A 177 -1.29 -14.30 8.93
N ILE A 178 -2.20 -15.18 9.35
CA ILE A 178 -2.02 -16.63 9.31
C ILE A 178 -3.20 -17.23 8.53
N GLU A 179 -2.89 -17.97 7.46
CA GLU A 179 -3.88 -18.78 6.77
C GLU A 179 -4.21 -20.00 7.63
N GLN A 180 -5.47 -20.10 8.08
CA GLN A 180 -5.92 -21.21 8.93
C GLN A 180 -6.41 -22.38 8.08
N GLU A 181 -7.08 -22.07 6.98
CA GLU A 181 -7.60 -22.99 5.97
C GLU A 181 -7.44 -22.32 4.60
N PRO A 182 -7.44 -23.06 3.48
CA PRO A 182 -7.33 -22.47 2.14
C PRO A 182 -8.33 -21.33 1.91
N GLY A 183 -7.81 -20.11 1.75
CA GLY A 183 -8.61 -18.90 1.55
C GLY A 183 -9.19 -18.25 2.82
N ILE A 184 -8.91 -18.80 4.01
CA ILE A 184 -9.32 -18.23 5.31
C ILE A 184 -8.08 -17.74 6.05
N ILE A 185 -7.90 -16.41 6.08
CA ILE A 185 -6.77 -15.76 6.72
C ILE A 185 -7.25 -15.03 7.98
N ARG A 186 -6.60 -15.30 9.10
CA ARG A 186 -6.85 -14.60 10.36
C ARG A 186 -5.66 -13.71 10.70
N GLY A 187 -5.98 -12.45 11.00
CA GLY A 187 -5.02 -11.43 11.38
C GLY A 187 -5.06 -11.09 12.87
N ASN A 188 -3.91 -10.73 13.43
CA ASN A 188 -3.85 -9.93 14.63
C ASN A 188 -2.87 -8.78 14.41
N GLY A 189 -3.32 -7.56 14.71
CA GLY A 189 -2.61 -6.34 14.40
C GLY A 189 -2.40 -5.47 15.62
N PHE A 190 -1.44 -4.55 15.46
CA PHE A 190 -1.13 -3.51 16.42
C PHE A 190 -0.70 -2.26 15.66
N ALA A 191 -1.23 -1.11 16.02
CA ALA A 191 -0.79 0.18 15.55
C ALA A 191 -0.78 1.19 16.71
N ILE A 192 0.07 2.22 16.62
CA ILE A 192 0.08 3.31 17.58
C ILE A 192 -0.33 4.60 16.88
N LEU A 193 -1.36 5.26 17.39
CA LEU A 193 -1.76 6.60 17.01
C LEU A 193 -1.02 7.61 17.90
N HIS A 194 -0.18 8.42 17.27
CA HIS A 194 0.48 9.55 17.90
C HIS A 194 -0.36 10.81 17.74
N ILE A 195 -0.58 11.52 18.85
CA ILE A 195 -1.24 12.84 18.89
C ILE A 195 -0.20 13.84 19.39
N SER A 196 0.53 14.46 18.46
CA SER A 196 1.67 15.33 18.77
C SER A 196 2.62 14.67 19.80
N ASN A 197 3.11 15.42 20.77
CA ASN A 197 3.87 14.90 21.93
C ASN A 197 2.96 14.59 23.14
N TYR A 198 1.64 14.63 22.96
CA TYR A 198 0.67 14.63 24.06
C TYR A 198 0.20 13.24 24.44
N ALA A 199 -0.05 12.37 23.45
CA ALA A 199 -0.57 11.03 23.70
C ALA A 199 -0.16 10.04 22.59
N ASN A 200 0.00 8.79 23.00
CA ASN A 200 0.17 7.63 22.13
C ASN A 200 -0.96 6.66 22.47
N ILE A 201 -1.71 6.21 21.45
CA ILE A 201 -2.86 5.34 21.65
C ILE A 201 -2.66 4.08 20.81
N PRO A 202 -2.33 2.96 21.45
CA PRO A 202 -2.35 1.65 20.84
C PRO A 202 -3.76 1.21 20.43
N PHE A 203 -3.89 0.53 19.29
CA PHE A 203 -5.14 -0.07 18.80
C PHE A 203 -4.91 -1.13 17.70
#